data_AF-A0A2V7RWH1-F1
#
_entry.id   AF-A0A2V7RWH1-F1
#
_cell.length_a   1.000
_cell.length_b   1.000
_cell.length_c   1.000
_cell.angle_alpha   90.00
_cell.angle_beta   90.00
_cell.angle_gamma   90.00
#
_symmetry.space_group_name_H-M   'P 1'
#
loop_
_entity.id
_entity.type
_entity.pdbx_description
1 polymer ?
#
loop_
_entity_poly.entity_id
_entity_poly.type
_entity_poly.pdbx_seq_one_letter_code
_entity_poly.pdbx_strand_id
1 'polypeptide(L)'
;MRVGVTLPVHKREQPEGFLVMTPRRTTVEHSKGVFNVEWPLFGELSRALALKVSRAYDPEIVVGVATAGVIPGAVIAAILDREFHSIVVSRRYGADAPRDIPAVLGAAPPSVRNRRVLIVDETCDSGDTLRLAVNAITSAGAAAVRTAVGFKTGSYEPDFYSIATESTIVLPWDREILLDGELVTNPLYAGVLGA
;
A
#
# COMPACT_ATOMS: atom_id res chain seq x y z
N MET A 1 -16.00 -57.91 12.70
CA MET A 1 -15.94 -57.58 11.25
C MET A 1 -16.24 -56.09 11.11
N ARG A 2 -15.21 -55.24 11.02
CA ARG A 2 -15.35 -53.79 10.78
C ARG A 2 -14.65 -53.48 9.45
N VAL A 3 -15.41 -52.95 8.50
CA VAL A 3 -14.94 -52.58 7.17
C VAL A 3 -14.24 -51.23 7.28
N GLY A 4 -12.94 -51.18 7.00
CA GLY A 4 -12.18 -49.94 6.87
C GLY A 4 -12.34 -49.38 5.46
N VAL A 5 -12.84 -48.16 5.34
CA VAL A 5 -12.88 -47.43 4.07
C VAL A 5 -11.65 -46.54 4.02
N THR A 6 -10.65 -46.95 3.26
CA THR A 6 -9.48 -46.13 2.92
C THR A 6 -9.87 -45.22 1.75
N LEU A 7 -10.00 -43.91 2.01
CA LEU A 7 -10.13 -42.91 0.95
C LEU A 7 -8.73 -42.57 0.39
N PRO A 8 -8.56 -42.44 -0.94
CA PRO A 8 -7.27 -42.10 -1.53
C PRO A 8 -6.94 -40.63 -1.26
N VAL A 9 -5.71 -40.38 -0.77
CA VAL A 9 -5.13 -39.04 -0.67
C VAL A 9 -4.81 -38.56 -2.08
N HIS A 10 -5.62 -37.66 -2.62
CA HIS A 10 -5.24 -36.92 -3.83
C HIS A 10 -4.02 -36.04 -3.51
N LYS A 11 -2.87 -36.39 -4.10
CA LYS A 11 -1.70 -35.52 -4.20
C LYS A 11 -2.14 -34.26 -4.97
N ARG A 12 -2.33 -33.14 -4.28
CA ARG A 12 -2.57 -31.85 -4.94
C ARG A 12 -1.27 -31.46 -5.64
N GLU A 13 -1.25 -31.60 -6.96
CA GLU A 13 -0.29 -30.89 -7.80
C GLU A 13 -0.50 -29.39 -7.59
N GLN A 14 0.56 -28.68 -7.23
CA GLN A 14 0.54 -27.23 -7.08
C GLN A 14 0.39 -26.61 -8.47
N PRO A 15 -0.55 -25.69 -8.69
CA PRO A 15 -0.60 -24.96 -9.95
C PRO A 15 0.65 -24.06 -10.03
N GLU A 16 1.50 -24.31 -11.02
CA GLU A 16 2.58 -23.41 -11.39
C GLU A 16 1.99 -22.04 -11.76
N GLY A 17 2.54 -20.98 -11.16
CA GLY A 17 2.17 -19.61 -11.50
C GLY A 17 1.73 -18.71 -10.35
N PHE A 18 2.10 -19.00 -9.09
CA PHE A 18 2.02 -17.97 -8.06
C PHE A 18 3.10 -16.92 -8.36
N LEU A 19 2.69 -15.79 -8.93
CA LEU A 19 3.53 -14.61 -9.09
C LEU A 19 4.00 -14.19 -7.69
N VAL A 20 5.21 -14.59 -7.31
CA VAL A 20 5.87 -14.12 -6.10
C VAL A 20 6.01 -12.61 -6.27
N MET A 21 5.12 -11.86 -5.62
CA MET A 21 5.25 -10.41 -5.47
C MET A 21 6.53 -10.19 -4.69
N THR A 22 7.62 -9.87 -5.40
CA THR A 22 8.89 -9.55 -4.77
C THR A 22 8.63 -8.42 -3.77
N PRO A 23 9.00 -8.60 -2.50
CA PRO A 23 8.83 -7.57 -1.49
C PRO A 23 9.38 -6.24 -1.99
N ARG A 24 8.68 -5.13 -1.72
CA ARG A 24 9.16 -3.77 -2.03
C ARG A 24 10.60 -3.68 -1.53
N ARG A 25 11.55 -3.43 -2.44
CA ARG A 25 12.94 -3.18 -2.07
C ARG A 25 13.02 -1.76 -1.51
N THR A 26 12.61 -1.59 -0.26
CA THR A 26 12.97 -0.42 0.53
C THR A 26 14.44 -0.61 0.91
N THR A 27 15.34 0.20 0.35
CA THR A 27 16.68 0.31 0.90
C THR A 27 16.54 0.93 2.29
N VAL A 28 16.61 0.09 3.32
CA VAL A 28 16.57 0.56 4.70
C VAL A 28 17.91 1.21 5.02
N GLU A 29 17.92 2.55 5.16
CA GLU A 29 19.06 3.26 5.74
C GLU A 29 19.04 3.10 7.27
N HIS A 30 19.95 2.28 7.79
CA HIS A 30 20.07 1.99 9.23
C HIS A 30 20.39 3.23 10.10
N SER A 31 20.82 4.35 9.53
CA SER A 31 21.23 5.56 10.26
C SER A 31 20.06 6.39 10.81
N LYS A 32 18.82 6.16 10.36
CA LYS A 32 17.67 7.05 10.63
C LYS A 32 16.65 6.50 11.66
N GLY A 33 16.97 5.36 12.28
CA GLY A 33 16.14 4.73 13.31
C GLY A 33 14.87 4.06 12.77
N VAL A 34 14.10 3.47 13.70
CA VAL A 34 12.90 2.68 13.41
C VAL A 34 11.70 3.31 14.10
N PHE A 35 10.62 3.52 13.35
CA PHE A 35 9.35 4.01 13.88
C PHE A 35 8.33 2.87 13.84
N ASN A 36 8.10 2.25 14.99
CA ASN A 36 7.08 1.20 15.13
C ASN A 36 5.70 1.84 15.29
N VAL A 37 4.78 1.52 14.39
CA VAL A 37 3.40 2.00 14.41
C VAL A 37 2.50 0.90 14.92
N GLU A 38 1.80 1.17 16.02
CA GLU A 38 0.77 0.29 16.57
C GLU A 38 -0.62 0.70 16.07
N TRP A 39 -1.59 -0.23 16.09
CA TRP A 39 -2.96 0.01 15.62
C TRP A 39 -3.62 1.28 16.20
N PRO A 40 -3.53 1.58 17.51
CA PRO A 40 -4.11 2.81 18.05
C PRO A 40 -3.49 4.08 17.46
N LEU A 41 -2.17 4.12 17.31
CA LEU A 41 -1.48 5.27 16.73
C LEU A 41 -1.85 5.44 15.25
N PHE A 42 -1.90 4.34 14.49
CA PHE A 42 -2.36 4.36 13.11
C PHE A 42 -3.78 4.95 12.98
N GLY A 43 -4.70 4.58 13.87
CA GLY A 43 -6.06 5.11 13.89
C GLY A 43 -6.11 6.62 14.10
N GLU A 44 -5.34 7.13 15.07
CA GLU A 44 -5.24 8.57 15.35
C GLU A 44 -4.59 9.34 14.19
N LEU A 45 -3.53 8.79 13.58
CA LEU A 45 -2.89 9.40 12.42
C LEU A 45 -3.83 9.46 11.21
N SER A 46 -4.64 8.42 11.00
CA SER A 46 -5.64 8.38 9.91
C SER A 46 -6.76 9.39 10.15
N ARG A 47 -7.23 9.53 11.40
CA ARG A 47 -8.22 10.54 11.79
C ARG A 47 -7.70 11.96 11.57
N ALA A 48 -6.47 12.23 12.02
CA ALA A 48 -5.83 13.51 11.84
C ALA A 48 -5.66 13.85 10.34
N LEU A 49 -5.26 12.85 9.53
CA LEU A 49 -5.12 13.02 8.09
C LEU A 49 -6.45 13.32 7.40
N ALA A 50 -7.50 12.58 7.72
CA ALA A 50 -8.83 12.81 7.17
C ALA A 50 -9.35 14.23 7.52
N LEU A 51 -9.13 14.69 8.76
CA LEU A 51 -9.48 16.05 9.17
C LEU A 51 -8.65 17.12 8.45
N LYS A 52 -7.37 16.85 8.18
CA LYS A 52 -6.51 17.75 7.41
C LYS A 52 -6.98 17.85 5.96
N VAL A 53 -7.32 16.72 5.35
CA VAL A 53 -7.90 16.66 4.00
C VAL A 53 -9.21 17.46 3.97
N SER A 54 -10.17 17.18 4.85
CA SER A 54 -11.50 17.80 4.80
C SER A 54 -11.50 19.33 4.93
N ARG A 55 -10.45 19.91 5.53
CA ARG A 55 -10.27 21.37 5.65
C ARG A 55 -9.75 22.04 4.39
N ALA A 56 -9.12 21.30 3.48
CA ALA A 56 -8.42 21.85 2.31
C ALA A 56 -8.89 21.25 0.98
N TYR A 57 -9.58 20.11 1.03
CA TYR A 57 -10.03 19.38 -0.13
C TYR A 57 -11.29 18.56 0.19
N ASP A 58 -12.23 18.56 -0.73
CA ASP A 58 -13.46 17.76 -0.65
C ASP A 58 -13.43 16.67 -1.72
N PRO A 59 -12.76 15.53 -1.47
CA PRO A 59 -12.74 14.43 -2.42
C PRO A 59 -14.11 13.78 -2.51
N GLU A 60 -14.53 13.39 -3.71
CA GLU A 60 -15.75 12.63 -3.94
C GLU A 60 -15.51 11.13 -3.88
N ILE A 61 -14.26 10.70 -4.10
CA ILE A 61 -13.83 9.31 -4.12
C ILE A 61 -12.41 9.22 -3.53
N VAL A 62 -12.16 8.17 -2.76
CA VAL A 62 -10.85 7.84 -2.21
C VAL A 62 -10.32 6.60 -2.92
N VAL A 63 -9.06 6.65 -3.34
CA VAL A 63 -8.39 5.56 -4.03
C VAL A 63 -7.14 5.15 -3.26
N GLY A 64 -7.14 3.96 -2.66
CA GLY A 64 -5.97 3.40 -1.99
C GLY A 64 -5.01 2.75 -3.00
N VAL A 65 -3.71 3.05 -2.89
CA VAL A 65 -2.69 2.33 -3.65
C VAL A 65 -2.48 0.96 -3.04
N ALA A 66 -2.78 -0.09 -3.78
CA ALA A 66 -2.68 -1.45 -3.28
C ALA A 66 -1.22 -1.94 -3.22
N THR A 67 -0.86 -2.76 -2.22
CA THR A 67 -1.71 -3.27 -1.14
C THR A 67 -1.70 -2.41 0.13
N ALA A 68 -0.57 -1.82 0.48
CA ALA A 68 -0.38 -1.19 1.79
C ALA A 68 -1.21 0.11 1.98
N GLY A 69 -1.38 0.93 0.93
CA GLY A 69 -2.26 2.10 0.93
C GLY A 69 -3.76 1.81 1.02
N VAL A 70 -4.21 0.57 0.84
CA VAL A 70 -5.64 0.19 0.97
C VAL A 70 -6.13 0.41 2.40
N ILE A 71 -5.32 0.10 3.40
CA ILE A 71 -5.71 0.18 4.81
C ILE A 71 -5.95 1.65 5.24
N PRO A 72 -5.00 2.58 5.11
CA PRO A 72 -5.26 4.00 5.38
C PRO A 72 -6.33 4.57 4.44
N GLY A 73 -6.36 4.15 3.16
CA GLY A 73 -7.34 4.62 2.19
C GLY A 73 -8.79 4.31 2.59
N ALA A 74 -9.06 3.08 3.00
CA ALA A 74 -10.39 2.66 3.44
C ALA A 74 -10.82 3.36 4.74
N VAL A 75 -9.89 3.52 5.70
CA VAL A 75 -10.17 4.24 6.96
C VAL A 75 -10.51 5.70 6.69
N ILE A 76 -9.72 6.38 5.86
CA ILE A 76 -9.95 7.79 5.52
C ILE A 76 -11.26 7.95 4.74
N ALA A 77 -11.55 7.05 3.80
CA ALA A 77 -12.82 7.05 3.06
C ALA A 77 -14.03 6.92 4.00
N ALA A 78 -13.95 6.01 4.98
CA ALA A 78 -15.01 5.84 5.97
C ALA A 78 -15.21 7.08 6.84
N ILE A 79 -14.13 7.75 7.27
CA ILE A 79 -14.21 8.98 8.08
C ILE A 79 -14.80 10.14 7.27
N LEU A 80 -14.46 10.23 5.98
CA LEU A 80 -14.96 11.28 5.09
C LEU A 80 -16.34 10.97 4.50
N ASP A 81 -16.90 9.79 4.79
CA ASP A 81 -18.14 9.28 4.18
C ASP A 81 -18.09 9.31 2.63
N ARG A 82 -17.02 8.73 2.07
CA ARG A 82 -16.75 8.66 0.63
C ARG A 82 -16.61 7.24 0.13
N GLU A 83 -16.93 7.07 -1.15
CA GLU A 83 -16.70 5.81 -1.87
C GLU A 83 -15.20 5.48 -1.90
N PHE A 84 -14.86 4.21 -1.67
CA PHE A 84 -13.50 3.71 -1.69
C PHE A 84 -13.26 2.76 -2.86
N HIS A 85 -12.12 2.94 -3.54
CA HIS A 85 -11.59 2.01 -4.53
C HIS A 85 -10.09 1.77 -4.28
N SER A 86 -9.52 0.76 -4.91
CA SER A 86 -8.07 0.55 -4.91
C SER A 86 -7.49 0.46 -6.32
N ILE A 87 -6.21 0.75 -6.46
CA ILE A 87 -5.46 0.56 -7.71
C ILE A 87 -4.18 -0.20 -7.47
N VAL A 88 -3.79 -1.05 -8.42
CA VAL A 88 -2.51 -1.75 -8.38
C VAL A 88 -1.52 -1.04 -9.30
N VAL A 89 -0.45 -0.51 -8.71
CA VAL A 89 0.68 0.08 -9.42
C VAL A 89 1.86 -0.87 -9.28
N SER A 90 2.42 -1.33 -10.40
CA SER A 90 3.63 -2.15 -10.38
C SER A 90 4.79 -1.47 -11.09
N ARG A 91 6.00 -1.93 -10.80
CA ARG A 91 7.16 -1.66 -11.64
C ARG A 91 7.47 -2.98 -12.35
N ARG A 92 7.41 -3.02 -13.69
CA ARG A 92 7.92 -4.20 -14.40
C ARG A 92 9.43 -4.25 -14.19
N TYR A 93 9.89 -5.24 -13.44
CA TYR A 93 11.28 -5.70 -13.48
C TYR A 93 11.30 -6.87 -14.47
N GLY A 94 11.74 -6.61 -15.70
CA GLY A 94 11.89 -7.63 -16.75
C GLY A 94 13.27 -7.51 -17.37
N ALA A 95 13.95 -8.64 -17.54
CA ALA A 95 15.33 -8.72 -18.00
C ALA A 95 15.58 -8.20 -19.44
N ASP A 96 14.53 -7.87 -20.21
CA ASP A 96 14.62 -7.49 -21.63
C ASP A 96 13.81 -6.23 -21.99
N ALA A 97 13.42 -5.40 -21.03
CA ALA A 97 12.80 -4.09 -21.30
C ALA A 97 13.63 -2.98 -20.63
N PRO A 98 13.73 -1.77 -21.23
CA PRO A 98 14.49 -0.68 -20.62
C PRO A 98 14.07 -0.51 -19.16
N ARG A 99 15.06 -0.59 -18.26
CA ARG A 99 14.87 -0.15 -16.87
C ARG A 99 14.30 1.28 -16.89
N ASP A 100 13.41 1.54 -15.93
CA ASP A 100 12.92 2.87 -15.52
C ASP A 100 11.55 3.35 -16.02
N ILE A 101 10.69 2.49 -16.57
CA ILE A 101 9.28 2.87 -16.79
C ILE A 101 8.34 1.99 -15.95
N PRO A 102 7.83 2.52 -14.84
CA PRO A 102 6.87 1.77 -14.05
C PRO A 102 5.49 1.74 -14.74
N ALA A 103 4.83 0.58 -14.67
CA ALA A 103 3.65 0.26 -15.46
C ALA A 103 2.46 -0.03 -14.52
N VAL A 104 1.40 0.75 -14.70
CA VAL A 104 0.13 0.58 -14.00
C VAL A 104 -0.50 -0.73 -14.48
N LEU A 105 -0.69 -1.71 -13.57
CA LEU A 105 -1.25 -3.04 -13.93
C LEU A 105 -2.77 -3.11 -13.76
N GLY A 106 -3.34 -2.31 -12.85
CA GLY A 106 -4.79 -2.19 -12.69
C GLY A 106 -5.32 -0.98 -13.43
N ALA A 107 -6.39 -1.16 -14.22
CA ALA A 107 -7.11 -0.01 -14.77
C ALA A 107 -7.62 0.88 -13.63
N ALA A 108 -7.45 2.19 -13.76
CA ALA A 108 -8.08 3.14 -12.85
C ALA A 108 -9.61 2.89 -12.80
N PRO A 109 -10.26 2.99 -11.63
CA PRO A 109 -11.68 2.71 -11.50
C PRO A 109 -12.48 3.64 -12.42
N PRO A 110 -13.41 3.15 -13.26
CA PRO A 110 -14.19 4.01 -14.14
C PRO A 110 -14.97 5.11 -13.40
N SER A 111 -15.30 4.84 -12.13
CA SER A 111 -16.00 5.75 -11.22
C SER A 111 -15.24 7.04 -10.93
N VAL A 112 -13.94 7.16 -11.26
CA VAL A 112 -13.15 8.38 -11.01
C VAL A 112 -13.39 9.50 -12.02
N ARG A 113 -14.02 9.19 -13.17
CA ARG A 113 -14.23 10.16 -14.25
C ARG A 113 -15.07 11.35 -13.77
N ASN A 114 -14.62 12.56 -14.10
CA ASN A 114 -15.20 13.85 -13.73
C ASN A 114 -15.30 14.11 -12.22
N ARG A 115 -14.58 13.35 -11.38
CA ARG A 115 -14.63 13.49 -9.92
C ARG A 115 -13.32 14.00 -9.33
N ARG A 116 -13.43 14.59 -8.13
CA ARG A 116 -12.33 14.96 -7.25
C ARG A 116 -11.84 13.71 -6.51
N VAL A 117 -10.61 13.30 -6.75
CA VAL A 117 -10.04 12.05 -6.24
C VAL A 117 -8.97 12.33 -5.19
N LEU A 118 -9.05 11.63 -4.06
CA LEU A 118 -7.94 11.53 -3.10
C LEU A 118 -7.25 10.18 -3.27
N ILE A 119 -5.98 10.18 -3.68
CA ILE A 119 -5.14 8.99 -3.70
C ILE A 119 -4.46 8.85 -2.33
N VAL A 120 -4.49 7.65 -1.76
CA VAL A 120 -3.91 7.37 -0.43
C VAL A 120 -2.87 6.25 -0.50
N ASP A 121 -1.72 6.46 0.12
CA ASP A 121 -0.69 5.43 0.36
C ASP A 121 -0.23 5.49 1.83
N GLU A 122 0.47 4.46 2.33
CA GLU A 122 0.94 4.48 3.72
C GLU A 122 2.20 5.35 3.88
N THR A 123 3.13 5.26 2.94
CA THR A 123 4.42 5.94 2.97
C THR A 123 4.76 6.55 1.60
N CYS A 124 5.55 7.62 1.57
CA CYS A 124 6.18 8.07 0.33
C CYS A 124 7.62 8.54 0.52
N ASP A 125 8.50 8.04 -0.34
CA ASP A 125 9.92 8.42 -0.40
C ASP A 125 10.23 9.24 -1.68
N SER A 126 10.57 8.57 -2.79
CA SER A 126 10.78 9.21 -4.11
C SER A 126 9.47 9.70 -4.76
N GLY A 127 8.35 9.10 -4.36
CA GLY A 127 7.01 9.37 -4.89
C GLY A 127 6.69 8.69 -6.22
N ASP A 128 7.54 7.82 -6.76
CA ASP A 128 7.31 7.16 -8.06
C ASP A 128 5.95 6.44 -8.12
N THR A 129 5.60 5.73 -7.04
CA THR A 129 4.30 5.07 -6.90
C THR A 129 3.14 6.05 -7.00
N LEU A 130 3.21 7.17 -6.26
CA LEU A 130 2.16 8.19 -6.26
C LEU A 130 2.07 8.90 -7.62
N ARG A 131 3.19 9.18 -8.30
CA ARG A 131 3.19 9.80 -9.63
C ARG A 131 2.47 8.93 -10.65
N LEU A 132 2.68 7.62 -10.61
CA LEU A 132 1.97 6.68 -11.48
C LEU A 132 0.49 6.61 -11.18
N ALA A 133 0.13 6.56 -9.89
CA ALA A 133 -1.24 6.58 -9.44
C ALA A 133 -1.95 7.85 -9.94
N VAL A 134 -1.33 9.02 -9.74
CA VAL A 134 -1.84 10.32 -10.21
C VAL A 134 -2.02 10.31 -11.72
N ASN A 135 -1.02 9.84 -12.48
CA ASN A 135 -1.09 9.76 -13.93
C ASN A 135 -2.22 8.84 -14.42
N ALA A 136 -2.39 7.68 -13.79
CA ALA A 136 -3.45 6.73 -14.13
C ALA A 136 -4.84 7.32 -13.90
N ILE A 137 -5.05 7.93 -12.74
CA ILE A 137 -6.33 8.52 -12.33
C ILE A 137 -6.66 9.76 -13.17
N THR A 138 -5.66 10.60 -13.45
CA THR A 138 -5.83 11.77 -14.33
C THR A 138 -6.18 11.33 -15.75
N SER A 139 -5.48 10.32 -16.29
CA SER A 139 -5.74 9.78 -17.63
C SER A 139 -7.11 9.13 -17.76
N ALA A 140 -7.67 8.62 -16.66
CA ALA A 140 -9.04 8.11 -16.60
C ALA A 140 -10.12 9.21 -16.60
N GLY A 141 -9.71 10.49 -16.56
CA GLY A 141 -10.60 11.64 -16.68
C GLY A 141 -11.07 12.20 -15.35
N ALA A 142 -10.32 12.01 -14.25
CA ALA A 142 -10.62 12.68 -12.98
C ALA A 142 -10.61 14.22 -13.14
N ALA A 143 -11.52 14.92 -12.46
CA ALA A 143 -11.61 16.38 -12.52
C ALA A 143 -10.50 17.07 -11.72
N ALA A 144 -10.06 16.45 -10.62
CA ALA A 144 -8.92 16.87 -9.84
C ALA A 144 -8.36 15.67 -9.06
N VAL A 145 -7.06 15.68 -8.81
CA VAL A 145 -6.37 14.63 -8.04
C VAL A 145 -5.52 15.28 -6.96
N ARG A 146 -5.63 14.75 -5.73
CA ARG A 146 -4.75 15.05 -4.59
C ARG A 146 -4.23 13.76 -3.98
N THR A 147 -3.08 13.82 -3.31
CA THR A 147 -2.44 12.67 -2.65
C THR A 147 -2.36 12.88 -1.14
N ALA A 148 -2.61 11.84 -0.36
CA ALA A 148 -2.39 11.82 1.08
C ALA A 148 -1.58 10.59 1.49
N VAL A 149 -0.65 10.76 2.41
CA VAL A 149 0.12 9.64 2.99
C VAL A 149 0.15 9.68 4.51
N GLY A 150 0.29 8.53 5.15
CA GLY A 150 0.56 8.50 6.59
C GLY A 150 1.92 9.14 6.92
N PHE A 151 2.96 8.66 6.22
CA PHE A 151 4.36 9.01 6.51
C PHE A 151 5.09 9.50 5.25
N LYS A 152 5.59 10.74 5.31
CA LYS A 152 6.51 11.28 4.31
C LYS A 152 7.94 10.97 4.75
N THR A 153 8.62 10.10 4.02
CA THR A 153 9.97 9.61 4.36
C THR A 153 11.09 10.13 3.46
N GLY A 154 10.73 10.76 2.35
CA GLY A 154 11.68 11.26 1.36
C GLY A 154 11.41 12.68 0.89
N SER A 155 11.98 13.01 -0.26
CA SER A 155 11.91 14.33 -0.86
C SER A 155 10.59 14.61 -1.58
N TYR A 156 9.80 13.59 -1.92
CA TYR A 156 8.50 13.79 -2.55
C TYR A 156 7.55 14.53 -1.62
N GLU A 157 6.84 15.53 -2.17
CA GLU A 157 5.85 16.32 -1.43
C GLU A 157 4.44 15.87 -1.82
N PRO A 158 3.76 15.06 -0.98
CA PRO A 158 2.35 14.77 -1.16
C PRO A 158 1.51 15.99 -0.72
N ASP A 159 0.32 16.18 -1.30
CA ASP A 159 -0.58 17.27 -0.88
C ASP A 159 -0.92 17.22 0.62
N PHE A 160 -0.99 16.01 1.19
CA PHE A 160 -1.24 15.80 2.61
C PHE A 160 -0.34 14.70 3.19
N TYR A 161 0.12 14.91 4.42
CA TYR A 161 0.74 13.88 5.25
C TYR A 161 0.46 14.09 6.73
N SER A 162 0.52 13.00 7.52
CA SER A 162 0.40 13.06 8.98
C SER A 162 1.75 13.36 9.65
N ILE A 163 2.78 12.58 9.32
CA ILE A 163 4.13 12.72 9.90
C ILE A 163 5.16 12.79 8.77
N ALA A 164 6.13 13.68 8.90
CA ALA A 164 7.37 13.65 8.12
C ALA A 164 8.49 13.12 9.01
N THR A 165 9.21 12.10 8.56
CA THR A 165 10.28 11.45 9.34
C THR A 165 11.24 10.74 8.41
N GLU A 166 12.51 10.67 8.75
CA GLU A 166 13.48 9.89 7.98
C GLU A 166 13.56 8.42 8.43
N SER A 167 12.86 8.06 9.51
CA SER A 167 12.90 6.71 10.09
C SER A 167 12.26 5.66 9.19
N THR A 168 12.74 4.42 9.32
CA THR A 168 12.07 3.27 8.69
C THR A 168 10.77 2.99 9.43
N ILE A 169 9.65 3.02 8.70
CA ILE A 169 8.32 2.76 9.26
C ILE A 169 8.07 1.26 9.27
N VAL A 170 7.66 0.74 10.43
CA VAL A 170 7.15 -0.63 10.59
C VAL A 170 5.66 -0.52 10.93
N LEU A 171 4.79 -1.07 10.08
CA LEU A 171 3.33 -0.92 10.21
C LEU A 171 2.74 -2.18 10.87
N PRO A 172 1.58 -2.05 11.54
CA PRO A 172 1.06 -3.15 12.33
C PRO A 172 0.54 -4.32 11.49
N TRP A 173 0.30 -4.12 10.20
CA TRP A 173 -0.18 -5.14 9.26
C TRP A 173 0.91 -5.80 8.41
N ASP A 174 2.13 -5.26 8.40
CA ASP A 174 3.26 -5.82 7.65
C ASP A 174 4.45 -6.24 8.53
N ARG A 175 4.38 -5.94 9.83
CA ARG A 175 5.38 -6.33 10.84
C ARG A 175 5.66 -7.83 10.88
N GLU A 176 4.63 -8.65 10.77
CA GLU A 176 4.72 -10.11 10.81
C GLU A 176 4.10 -10.71 9.56
N ILE A 177 4.65 -11.84 9.13
CA ILE A 177 4.11 -12.64 8.02
C ILE A 177 3.98 -14.10 8.46
N LEU A 178 3.11 -14.83 7.77
CA LEU A 178 2.96 -16.26 7.99
C LEU A 178 4.04 -17.02 7.19
N LEU A 179 4.95 -17.69 7.89
CA LEU A 179 5.92 -18.62 7.31
C LEU A 179 5.80 -19.97 8.02
N ASP A 180 5.61 -21.03 7.23
CA ASP A 180 5.47 -22.41 7.73
C ASP A 180 4.43 -22.60 8.84
N GLY A 181 3.37 -21.78 8.83
CA GLY A 181 2.27 -21.84 9.81
C GLY A 181 2.49 -21.01 11.07
N GLU A 182 3.63 -20.32 11.20
CA GLU A 182 3.96 -19.46 12.33
C GLU A 182 3.97 -17.99 11.91
N LEU A 183 3.51 -17.11 12.81
CA LEU A 183 3.71 -15.67 12.65
C LEU A 183 5.15 -15.36 13.03
N VAL A 184 5.91 -14.83 12.08
CA VAL A 184 7.29 -14.44 12.29
C VAL A 184 7.49 -13.01 11.83
N THR A 185 8.45 -12.30 12.44
CA THR A 185 8.86 -10.97 12.00
C THR A 185 9.16 -11.01 10.51
N ASN A 186 8.59 -10.06 9.77
CA ASN A 186 8.77 -9.95 8.34
C ASN A 186 10.27 -9.82 8.03
N PRO A 187 10.86 -10.71 7.21
CA PRO A 187 12.29 -10.66 6.87
C PRO A 187 12.74 -9.32 6.28
N LEU A 188 11.82 -8.54 5.72
CA LEU A 188 12.05 -7.14 5.32
C LEU A 188 12.64 -6.28 6.45
N TYR A 189 12.28 -6.58 7.70
CA TYR A 189 12.71 -5.84 8.88
C TYR A 189 13.80 -6.55 9.68
N ALA A 190 14.32 -7.70 9.24
CA ALA A 190 15.29 -8.49 10.00
C ALA A 190 16.61 -7.73 10.31
N GLY A 191 16.98 -6.75 9.49
CA GLY A 191 18.15 -5.88 9.76
C GLY A 191 17.85 -4.64 10.63
N VAL A 192 16.58 -4.45 11.01
CA VAL A 192 16.05 -3.18 11.53
C VAL A 192 15.43 -3.39 12.91
N LEU A 193 14.67 -4.48 13.04
CA LEU A 193 14.22 -5.04 14.29
C LEU A 193 15.30 -6.03 14.72
N GLY A 194 16.25 -5.58 15.53
CA GLY A 194 17.26 -6.47 16.12
C GLY A 194 16.61 -7.63 16.88
N ALA A 195 17.25 -8.80 16.79
CA ALA A 195 16.88 -10.05 17.45
C ALA A 195 16.60 -9.91 18.96
#